data_AF-A0A6L4ZP41-F1
#
_entry.id   AF-A0A6L4ZP41-F1
#
_cell.length_a   1.000
_cell.length_b   1.000
_cell.length_c   1.000
_cell.angle_alpha   90.00
_cell.angle_beta   90.00
_cell.angle_gamma   90.00
#
_symmetry.space_group_name_H-M   'P 1'
#
loop_
_entity.id
_entity.type
_entity.pdbx_description
1 polymer ?
#
loop_
_entity_poly.entity_id
_entity_poly.type
_entity_poly.pdbx_seq_one_letter_code
_entity_poly.pdbx_strand_id
1 'polypeptide(L)'
;GFGTVDPFANGGDTFVACAVGNFDLANNNVPDVVHISASGSIYVDANITSVINHAPIVRINRNDLNAPRGSGRKVIITSGQSATIPVTASDVDVPADKLTFSLVSPPAGESAPSFVSLRDNGDNTAAVIINGADVNRGPGDLTVRIGVQASDSTSTGTPGERQPLTGTGFFTLVVRPKAPPTIAPISNVSIESGKSQNITLTATD
;
A
#
# COMPACT_ATOMS: atom_id res chain seq x y z
N GLY A 1 -60.81 2.10 6.10
CA GLY A 1 -60.85 3.37 5.35
C GLY A 1 -59.67 4.19 5.79
N PHE A 2 -58.92 4.70 4.81
CA PHE A 2 -58.12 5.93 4.76
C PHE A 2 -57.96 6.67 6.11
N GLY A 3 -56.76 6.84 6.64
CA GLY A 3 -55.71 7.65 6.01
C GLY A 3 -55.78 9.07 6.57
N THR A 4 -55.11 9.31 7.69
CA THR A 4 -54.71 10.67 8.08
C THR A 4 -53.24 10.79 7.79
N VAL A 5 -52.96 11.30 6.60
CA VAL A 5 -51.66 11.83 6.19
C VAL A 5 -51.28 12.96 7.14
N ASP A 6 -50.28 12.73 7.98
CA ASP A 6 -49.43 13.81 8.45
C ASP A 6 -48.46 14.17 7.32
N PRO A 7 -48.53 15.38 6.73
CA PRO A 7 -47.73 15.76 5.57
C PRO A 7 -46.31 16.21 5.92
N PHE A 8 -45.81 15.97 7.14
CA PHE A 8 -44.41 16.25 7.51
C PHE A 8 -43.57 15.01 7.80
N ALA A 9 -43.84 13.90 7.11
CA ALA A 9 -42.78 12.99 6.69
C ALA A 9 -41.86 13.70 5.67
N ASN A 10 -41.18 14.77 6.11
CA ASN A 10 -40.12 15.41 5.34
C ASN A 10 -38.87 14.54 5.44
N GLY A 11 -38.83 13.51 4.60
CA GLY A 11 -37.64 13.08 3.87
C GLY A 11 -36.37 12.92 4.68
N GLY A 12 -36.32 11.87 5.49
CA GLY A 12 -35.08 11.34 6.01
C GLY A 12 -35.29 9.87 6.31
N ASP A 13 -35.13 9.00 5.31
CA ASP A 13 -34.94 7.57 5.54
C ASP A 13 -33.80 7.44 6.56
N THR A 14 -34.17 7.23 7.82
CA THR A 14 -33.24 7.15 8.93
C THR A 14 -32.86 5.69 9.05
N PHE A 15 -31.75 5.33 8.44
CA PHE A 15 -31.16 4.02 8.65
C PHE A 15 -30.36 4.06 9.95
N VAL A 16 -30.94 3.49 11.02
CA VAL A 16 -30.19 3.19 12.25
C VAL A 16 -29.60 1.80 12.08
N ALA A 17 -28.28 1.73 11.85
CA ALA A 17 -27.55 0.48 11.93
C ALA A 17 -26.75 0.49 13.24
N CYS A 18 -27.09 -0.40 14.18
CA CYS A 18 -26.26 -0.68 15.34
C CYS A 18 -25.24 -1.77 14.99
N ALA A 19 -23.96 -1.51 15.20
CA ALA A 19 -22.96 -2.57 15.20
C ALA A 19 -22.89 -3.14 16.62
N VAL A 20 -23.43 -4.34 16.82
CA VAL A 20 -23.26 -5.04 18.10
C VAL A 20 -21.89 -5.71 18.09
N GLY A 21 -20.87 -4.99 18.57
CA GLY A 21 -19.57 -5.55 18.91
C GLY A 21 -19.50 -5.85 20.40
N ASN A 22 -18.88 -6.97 20.78
CA ASN A 22 -18.72 -7.35 22.18
C ASN A 22 -17.75 -6.39 22.89
N PHE A 23 -18.30 -5.42 23.63
CA PHE A 23 -17.52 -4.47 24.42
C PHE A 23 -18.03 -4.45 25.87
N ASP A 24 -17.06 -4.47 26.78
CA ASP A 24 -17.12 -4.64 28.23
C ASP A 24 -18.48 -4.36 28.92
N LEU A 25 -19.04 -5.41 29.54
CA LEU A 25 -20.31 -5.40 30.30
C LEU A 25 -20.33 -4.40 31.46
N ALA A 26 -19.17 -3.88 31.90
CA ALA A 26 -19.09 -3.10 33.13
C ALA A 26 -19.08 -1.57 32.94
N ASN A 27 -18.91 -1.02 31.72
CA ASN A 27 -18.66 0.42 31.56
C ASN A 27 -19.19 1.09 30.27
N ASN A 28 -20.17 0.54 29.56
CA ASN A 28 -20.85 1.28 28.49
C ASN A 28 -22.37 1.32 28.69
N ASN A 29 -22.86 2.43 29.27
CA ASN A 29 -24.28 2.64 29.54
C ASN A 29 -25.02 3.37 28.40
N VAL A 30 -24.42 3.50 27.22
CA VAL A 30 -25.08 4.11 26.06
C VAL A 30 -24.79 3.24 24.83
N PRO A 31 -25.80 2.82 24.04
CA PRO A 31 -25.53 2.19 22.76
C PRO A 31 -24.82 3.21 21.85
N ASP A 32 -23.70 2.83 21.25
CA ASP A 32 -23.05 3.64 20.22
C ASP A 32 -23.88 3.56 18.94
N VAL A 33 -24.41 4.70 18.50
CA VAL A 33 -25.37 4.78 17.40
C VAL A 33 -24.80 5.65 16.30
N VAL A 34 -24.49 5.06 15.15
CA VAL A 34 -24.18 5.81 13.94
C VAL A 34 -25.49 6.30 13.30
N HIS A 35 -25.68 7.62 13.27
CA HIS A 35 -26.88 8.23 12.68
C HIS A 35 -26.55 8.81 11.30
N ILE A 36 -26.99 8.13 10.24
CA ILE A 36 -26.83 8.58 8.85
C ILE A 36 -28.17 9.15 8.40
N SER A 37 -28.27 10.48 8.30
CA SER A 37 -29.46 11.14 7.74
C SER A 37 -29.35 11.25 6.22
N ALA A 38 -30.42 10.89 5.50
CA ALA A 38 -30.55 11.12 4.06
C ALA A 38 -30.59 12.62 3.68
N SER A 39 -30.69 13.53 4.66
CA SER A 39 -30.66 14.98 4.47
C SER A 39 -29.25 15.58 4.31
N GLY A 40 -28.24 14.74 4.08
CA GLY A 40 -26.87 15.17 3.75
C GLY A 40 -25.97 15.51 4.95
N SER A 41 -26.41 15.24 6.18
CA SER A 41 -25.59 15.41 7.39
C SER A 41 -25.42 14.08 8.11
N ILE A 42 -24.17 13.70 8.37
CA ILE A 42 -23.81 12.52 9.17
C ILE A 42 -23.51 13.00 10.58
N TYR A 43 -24.22 12.46 11.58
CA TYR A 43 -23.93 12.74 12.99
C TYR A 43 -23.18 11.56 13.58
N VAL A 44 -21.94 11.81 13.98
CA VAL A 44 -21.03 10.84 14.59
C VAL A 44 -20.91 11.22 16.06
N ASP A 45 -21.31 10.33 16.98
CA ASP A 45 -21.14 10.57 18.40
C ASP A 45 -19.65 10.54 18.82
N ALA A 46 -19.36 11.05 20.02
CA ALA A 46 -18.00 11.16 20.53
C ALA A 46 -17.28 9.79 20.66
N ASN A 47 -18.04 8.70 20.83
CA ASN A 47 -17.50 7.36 20.96
C ASN A 47 -17.14 6.77 19.59
N ILE A 48 -17.91 7.08 18.54
CA ILE A 48 -17.59 6.70 17.16
C ILE A 48 -16.43 7.54 16.60
N THR A 49 -16.22 8.79 17.05
CA THR A 49 -15.02 9.54 16.66
C THR A 49 -13.74 8.79 17.00
N SER A 50 -13.71 8.03 18.11
CA SER A 50 -12.59 7.17 18.54
C SER A 50 -12.26 6.04 17.54
N VAL A 51 -13.18 5.65 16.67
CA VAL A 51 -12.90 4.63 15.64
C VAL A 51 -12.41 5.31 14.34
N ILE A 52 -12.83 6.55 14.09
CA ILE A 52 -12.55 7.27 12.83
C ILE A 52 -11.24 8.04 12.88
N ASN A 53 -10.79 8.51 14.04
CA ASN A 53 -9.57 9.31 14.20
C ASN A 53 -8.33 8.51 14.63
N HIS A 54 -8.46 7.30 15.17
CA HIS A 54 -7.33 6.57 15.77
C HIS A 54 -6.63 5.57 14.84
N ALA A 55 -6.99 5.50 13.55
CA ALA A 55 -6.23 4.68 12.62
C ALA A 55 -4.85 5.30 12.33
N PRO A 56 -3.75 4.52 12.37
CA PRO A 56 -2.42 5.02 12.04
C PRO A 56 -2.41 5.67 10.66
N ILE A 57 -1.90 6.89 10.55
CA ILE A 57 -1.76 7.56 9.25
C ILE A 57 -0.39 7.24 8.68
N VAL A 58 -0.34 6.29 7.74
CA VAL A 58 0.90 5.95 7.02
C VAL A 58 1.22 7.00 5.97
N ARG A 59 2.45 7.54 6.02
CA ARG A 59 3.01 8.46 5.04
C ARG A 59 4.27 7.86 4.44
N ILE A 60 4.35 7.90 3.11
CA ILE A 60 5.57 7.67 2.36
C ILE A 60 5.90 9.00 1.67
N ASN A 61 7.17 9.40 1.68
CA ASN A 61 7.60 10.71 1.17
C ASN A 61 7.08 11.00 -0.27
N ARG A 62 6.64 12.25 -0.50
CA ARG A 62 5.50 12.71 -1.33
C ARG A 62 5.75 12.93 -2.84
N ASN A 63 6.15 11.92 -3.60
CA ASN A 63 5.84 11.94 -5.05
C ASN A 63 4.78 10.87 -5.41
N ASP A 64 3.74 10.74 -4.56
CA ASP A 64 2.34 10.32 -4.89
C ASP A 64 1.82 8.94 -4.45
N LEU A 65 1.60 8.74 -3.16
CA LEU A 65 0.85 7.60 -2.62
C LEU A 65 -0.68 7.78 -2.82
N ASN A 66 -1.38 6.74 -3.30
CA ASN A 66 -2.86 6.61 -3.52
C ASN A 66 -3.43 6.80 -4.93
N ALA A 67 -2.65 6.66 -6.00
CA ALA A 67 -3.24 6.67 -7.34
C ALA A 67 -3.61 5.24 -7.84
N PRO A 68 -4.54 5.13 -8.82
CA PRO A 68 -4.94 3.85 -9.44
C PRO A 68 -3.74 3.09 -9.99
N ARG A 69 -3.90 1.78 -10.28
CA ARG A 69 -2.83 0.95 -10.86
C ARG A 69 -2.25 1.66 -12.10
N GLY A 70 -0.96 2.05 -12.05
CA GLY A 70 -0.28 2.78 -13.13
C GLY A 70 -0.06 4.29 -12.89
N SER A 71 -0.73 4.88 -11.91
CA SER A 71 -0.58 6.28 -11.48
C SER A 71 -0.07 6.33 -10.03
N GLY A 72 0.65 7.39 -9.65
CA GLY A 72 1.25 7.57 -8.31
C GLY A 72 2.77 7.40 -8.26
N ARG A 73 3.34 7.35 -7.05
CA ARG A 73 4.78 7.23 -6.75
C ARG A 73 5.32 5.99 -7.41
N LYS A 74 6.18 6.23 -8.39
CA LYS A 74 7.01 5.20 -9.02
C LYS A 74 8.39 5.26 -8.40
N VAL A 75 8.80 4.14 -7.84
CA VAL A 75 10.21 3.86 -7.57
C VAL A 75 10.71 3.14 -8.81
N ILE A 76 11.65 3.75 -9.52
CA ILE A 76 12.22 3.17 -10.73
C ILE A 76 13.67 2.81 -10.44
N ILE A 77 14.00 1.54 -10.60
CA ILE A 77 15.36 1.04 -10.53
C ILE A 77 15.70 0.33 -11.84
N THR A 78 16.98 0.24 -12.16
CA THR A 78 17.46 -0.69 -13.19
C THR A 78 17.92 -1.96 -12.48
N SER A 79 17.77 -3.13 -13.13
CA SER A 79 18.33 -4.38 -12.63
C SER A 79 19.81 -4.21 -12.28
N GLY A 80 20.20 -4.66 -11.09
CA GLY A 80 21.51 -4.42 -10.47
C GLY A 80 21.56 -3.22 -9.52
N GLN A 81 20.52 -2.38 -9.46
CA GLN A 81 20.43 -1.25 -8.54
C GLN A 81 19.53 -1.58 -7.35
N SER A 82 19.95 -1.19 -6.15
CA SER A 82 19.17 -1.32 -4.93
C SER A 82 18.63 0.04 -4.47
N ALA A 83 17.51 0.03 -3.75
CA ALA A 83 16.89 1.25 -3.23
C ALA A 83 16.31 1.02 -1.83
N THR A 84 16.30 2.09 -1.03
CA THR A 84 15.66 2.10 0.29
C THR A 84 14.63 3.22 0.32
N ILE A 85 13.39 2.88 0.66
CA ILE A 85 12.26 3.81 0.70
C ILE A 85 11.87 4.02 2.17
N PRO A 86 11.98 5.25 2.69
CA PRO A 86 11.54 5.56 4.04
C PRO A 86 10.02 5.59 4.11
N VAL A 87 9.49 4.98 5.17
CA VAL A 87 8.07 4.96 5.55
C VAL A 87 7.96 5.58 6.94
N THR A 88 6.98 6.44 7.13
CA THR A 88 6.64 6.99 8.44
C THR A 88 5.16 6.79 8.70
N ALA A 89 4.76 6.69 9.96
CA ALA A 89 3.35 6.75 10.33
C ALA A 89 3.18 7.61 11.58
N SER A 90 1.95 8.01 11.87
CA SER A 90 1.61 8.73 13.09
C SER A 90 0.32 8.17 13.66
N ASP A 91 0.32 7.96 14.97
CA ASP A 91 -0.89 7.76 15.76
C ASP A 91 -1.26 9.07 16.46
N VAL A 92 -2.55 9.40 16.51
CA VAL A 92 -3.05 10.63 17.14
C VAL A 92 -3.63 10.40 18.53
N ASP A 93 -3.66 9.15 18.98
CA ASP A 93 -4.01 8.79 20.36
C ASP A 93 -3.11 9.51 21.39
N VAL A 94 -3.65 9.72 22.60
CA VAL A 94 -2.94 10.34 23.72
C VAL A 94 -3.09 9.47 24.98
N PRO A 95 -2.05 8.71 25.39
CA PRO A 95 -0.74 8.57 24.74
C PRO A 95 -0.81 7.83 23.39
N ALA A 96 0.11 8.13 22.49
CA ALA A 96 0.16 7.49 21.17
C ALA A 96 0.51 6.00 21.28
N ASP A 97 -0.25 5.17 20.57
CA ASP A 97 -0.01 3.73 20.48
C ASP A 97 1.30 3.43 19.72
N LYS A 98 1.93 2.30 20.08
CA LYS A 98 3.15 1.84 19.39
C LYS A 98 2.78 1.20 18.06
N LEU A 99 3.28 1.77 16.98
CA LEU A 99 3.02 1.25 15.64
C LEU A 99 3.92 0.06 15.28
N THR A 100 3.35 -0.90 14.56
CA THR A 100 4.07 -2.00 13.91
C THR A 100 3.85 -1.99 12.41
N PHE A 101 4.89 -2.28 11.63
CA PHE A 101 4.84 -2.21 10.17
C PHE A 101 4.97 -3.59 9.51
N SER A 102 4.22 -3.81 8.43
CA SER A 102 4.28 -5.03 7.62
C SER A 102 4.08 -4.77 6.13
N LEU A 103 4.58 -5.69 5.30
CA LEU A 103 4.22 -5.74 3.88
C LEU A 103 2.88 -6.46 3.73
N VAL A 104 1.99 -5.89 2.94
CA VAL A 104 0.66 -6.47 2.67
C VAL A 104 0.42 -6.59 1.17
N SER A 105 -0.36 -7.58 0.78
CA SER A 105 -0.82 -7.72 -0.60
C SER A 105 -1.70 -6.51 -0.97
N PRO A 106 -1.42 -5.81 -2.08
CA PRO A 106 -2.31 -4.80 -2.61
C PRO A 106 -3.64 -5.44 -3.06
N PRO A 107 -4.71 -4.65 -3.30
CA PRO A 107 -6.03 -5.17 -3.65
C PRO A 107 -6.09 -6.11 -4.86
N ALA A 108 -5.07 -6.09 -5.73
CA ALA A 108 -4.94 -7.03 -6.84
C ALA A 108 -4.35 -8.41 -6.43
N GLY A 109 -4.06 -8.64 -5.15
CA GLY A 109 -3.64 -9.91 -4.57
C GLY A 109 -2.15 -10.27 -4.74
N GLU A 110 -1.35 -9.46 -5.43
CA GLU A 110 0.08 -9.74 -5.67
C GLU A 110 0.93 -9.55 -4.42
N SER A 111 1.42 -10.63 -3.81
CA SER A 111 2.40 -10.54 -2.74
C SER A 111 3.66 -9.78 -3.19
N ALA A 112 4.30 -9.09 -2.25
CA ALA A 112 5.58 -8.44 -2.51
C ALA A 112 6.61 -9.49 -3.00
N PRO A 113 7.42 -9.16 -4.03
CA PRO A 113 8.46 -10.06 -4.51
C PRO A 113 9.50 -10.35 -3.43
N SER A 114 10.17 -11.50 -3.48
CA SER A 114 11.16 -11.91 -2.48
C SER A 114 12.37 -10.97 -2.35
N PHE A 115 12.64 -10.16 -3.37
CA PHE A 115 13.69 -9.16 -3.36
C PHE A 115 13.27 -7.82 -2.72
N VAL A 116 12.03 -7.73 -2.23
CA VAL A 116 11.51 -6.60 -1.46
C VAL A 116 11.28 -7.06 -0.02
N SER A 117 11.85 -6.34 0.94
CA SER A 117 11.65 -6.59 2.37
C SER A 117 11.31 -5.29 3.10
N LEU A 118 10.82 -5.41 4.33
CA LEU A 118 10.53 -4.28 5.20
C LEU A 118 11.32 -4.44 6.50
N ARG A 119 11.91 -3.35 6.97
CA ARG A 119 12.50 -3.23 8.29
C ARG A 119 11.73 -2.20 9.10
N ASP A 120 11.09 -2.65 10.17
CA ASP A 120 10.49 -1.78 11.18
C ASP A 120 11.61 -1.26 12.10
N ASN A 121 11.68 0.06 12.31
CA ASN A 121 12.68 0.68 13.17
C ASN A 121 12.18 0.84 14.62
N GLY A 122 10.89 0.63 14.89
CA GLY A 122 10.29 0.71 16.22
C GLY A 122 10.06 2.12 16.76
N ASP A 123 10.22 3.15 15.93
CA ASP A 123 10.11 4.58 16.27
C ASP A 123 9.09 5.31 15.36
N ASN A 124 7.99 4.63 15.01
CA ASN A 124 7.00 5.07 14.02
C ASN A 124 7.57 5.28 12.60
N THR A 125 8.76 4.74 12.33
CA THR A 125 9.37 4.70 11.01
C THR A 125 9.72 3.27 10.59
N ALA A 126 9.75 3.04 9.29
CA ALA A 126 10.19 1.80 8.68
C ALA A 126 10.93 2.08 7.38
N ALA A 127 11.62 1.07 6.85
CA ALA A 127 12.30 1.13 5.58
C ALA A 127 11.88 -0.05 4.70
N VAL A 128 11.33 0.23 3.52
CA VAL A 128 11.19 -0.78 2.47
C VAL A 128 12.51 -0.87 1.72
N ILE A 129 13.09 -2.07 1.70
CA ILE A 129 14.40 -2.36 1.12
C ILE A 129 14.17 -3.16 -0.16
N ILE A 130 14.74 -2.67 -1.26
CA ILE A 130 14.68 -3.31 -2.57
C ILE A 130 16.10 -3.76 -2.92
N ASN A 131 16.30 -5.08 -2.96
CA ASN A 131 17.55 -5.68 -3.40
C ASN A 131 17.46 -6.00 -4.90
N GLY A 132 17.95 -5.10 -5.74
CA GLY A 132 17.88 -5.29 -7.19
C GLY A 132 19.00 -6.15 -7.78
N ALA A 133 19.79 -6.86 -6.96
CA ALA A 133 20.83 -7.73 -7.48
C ALA A 133 20.19 -8.92 -8.24
N ASP A 134 20.25 -8.86 -9.57
CA ASP A 134 19.85 -9.93 -10.48
C ASP A 134 18.32 -10.18 -10.60
N VAL A 135 17.54 -9.09 -10.56
CA VAL A 135 16.09 -9.08 -10.79
C VAL A 135 15.75 -8.71 -12.24
N ASN A 136 14.53 -9.03 -12.70
CA ASN A 136 14.04 -8.69 -14.04
C ASN A 136 15.00 -9.03 -15.21
N ARG A 137 15.25 -10.33 -15.42
CA ARG A 137 16.11 -10.83 -16.53
C ARG A 137 15.45 -10.78 -17.92
N GLY A 138 14.16 -10.42 -17.99
CA GLY A 138 13.41 -10.36 -19.24
C GLY A 138 13.63 -9.04 -19.99
N PRO A 139 13.16 -8.92 -21.25
CA PRO A 139 13.36 -7.71 -22.04
C PRO A 139 12.42 -6.54 -21.70
N GLY A 140 11.42 -6.75 -20.83
CA GLY A 140 10.41 -5.74 -20.47
C GLY A 140 10.53 -5.25 -19.04
N ASP A 141 9.87 -4.12 -18.72
CA ASP A 141 9.80 -3.59 -17.37
C ASP A 141 8.99 -4.50 -16.45
N LEU A 142 9.56 -4.90 -15.32
CA LEU A 142 8.83 -5.56 -14.24
C LEU A 142 8.14 -4.49 -13.39
N THR A 143 6.82 -4.46 -13.42
CA THR A 143 6.01 -3.50 -12.65
C THR A 143 5.24 -4.22 -11.54
N VAL A 144 5.44 -3.80 -10.30
CA VAL A 144 4.80 -4.41 -9.11
C VAL A 144 4.23 -3.32 -8.21
N ARG A 145 3.09 -3.58 -7.58
CA ARG A 145 2.50 -2.69 -6.56
C ARG A 145 2.90 -3.16 -5.17
N ILE A 146 3.48 -2.28 -4.36
CA ILE A 146 3.93 -2.59 -3.00
C ILE A 146 2.97 -1.94 -2.01
N GLY A 147 2.44 -2.75 -1.09
CA GLY A 147 1.61 -2.31 0.02
C GLY A 147 2.36 -2.35 1.35
N VAL A 148 2.24 -1.29 2.14
CA VAL A 148 2.78 -1.20 3.50
C VAL A 148 1.65 -0.86 4.45
N GLN A 149 1.50 -1.65 5.50
CA GLN A 149 0.51 -1.43 6.55
C GLN A 149 1.22 -1.03 7.86
N ALA A 150 0.64 -0.06 8.57
CA ALA A 150 0.94 0.17 9.98
C ALA A 150 -0.27 -0.21 10.83
N SER A 151 -0.02 -0.81 11.99
CA SER A 151 -1.03 -1.25 12.97
C SER A 151 -0.74 -0.65 14.33
N ASP A 152 -1.76 -0.12 15.01
CA ASP A 152 -1.68 0.46 16.37
C ASP A 152 -1.63 -0.58 17.49
N SER A 153 -2.01 -1.83 17.18
CA SER A 153 -1.95 -2.96 18.11
C SER A 153 -1.36 -4.19 17.43
N THR A 154 -0.75 -5.06 18.22
CA THR A 154 -0.27 -6.37 17.80
C THR A 154 -1.27 -7.49 18.09
N SER A 155 -2.37 -7.23 18.82
CA SER A 155 -3.33 -8.26 19.24
C SER A 155 -4.44 -8.44 18.21
N THR A 156 -4.23 -9.38 17.28
CA THR A 156 -5.35 -9.95 16.54
C THR A 156 -6.07 -10.97 17.43
N GLY A 157 -7.27 -10.64 17.91
CA GLY A 157 -8.28 -11.67 18.16
C GLY A 157 -8.59 -12.10 19.60
N THR A 158 -8.31 -11.30 20.63
CA THR A 158 -8.94 -11.53 21.94
C THR A 158 -10.39 -11.01 21.91
N PRO A 159 -11.42 -11.84 22.16
CA PRO A 159 -12.79 -11.36 22.29
C PRO A 159 -12.88 -10.31 23.41
N GLY A 160 -13.23 -9.07 23.06
CA GLY A 160 -13.35 -7.95 24.00
C GLY A 160 -12.21 -6.92 23.98
N GLU A 161 -11.12 -7.17 23.23
CA GLU A 161 -10.09 -6.15 22.97
C GLU A 161 -10.41 -5.31 21.71
N ARG A 162 -9.93 -4.06 21.69
CA ARG A 162 -9.97 -3.18 20.51
C ARG A 162 -9.24 -3.89 19.36
N GLN A 163 -9.96 -4.13 18.25
CA GLN A 163 -9.34 -4.65 17.04
C GLN A 163 -8.27 -3.66 16.56
N PRO A 164 -7.13 -4.14 16.05
CA PRO A 164 -6.09 -3.26 15.55
C PRO A 164 -6.64 -2.36 14.44
N LEU A 165 -6.47 -1.06 14.60
CA LEU A 165 -6.73 -0.11 13.53
C LEU A 165 -5.48 -0.04 12.65
N THR A 166 -5.71 -0.04 11.35
CA THR A 166 -4.61 -0.08 10.39
C THR A 166 -4.70 1.04 9.38
N GLY A 167 -3.54 1.61 9.07
CA GLY A 167 -3.34 2.47 7.92
C GLY A 167 -2.57 1.73 6.84
N THR A 168 -2.96 1.88 5.57
CA THR A 168 -2.25 1.24 4.46
C THR A 168 -1.86 2.25 3.39
N GLY A 169 -0.62 2.17 2.91
CA GLY A 169 -0.08 2.97 1.83
C GLY A 169 0.42 2.11 0.67
N PHE A 170 0.27 2.59 -0.57
CA PHE A 170 0.68 1.86 -1.78
C PHE A 170 1.50 2.67 -2.76
N PHE A 171 2.60 2.11 -3.27
CA PHE A 171 3.38 2.68 -4.37
C PHE A 171 3.67 1.65 -5.47
N THR A 172 4.13 2.12 -6.63
CA THR A 172 4.52 1.26 -7.76
C THR A 172 6.04 1.15 -7.83
N LEU A 173 6.56 -0.07 -7.91
CA LEU A 173 7.95 -0.38 -8.22
C LEU A 173 8.05 -0.76 -9.70
N VAL A 174 8.92 -0.08 -10.44
CA VAL A 174 9.29 -0.44 -11.82
C VAL A 174 10.75 -0.82 -11.82
N VAL A 175 11.04 -2.05 -12.20
CA VAL A 175 12.40 -2.56 -12.38
C VAL A 175 12.65 -2.66 -13.87
N ARG A 176 13.50 -1.79 -14.42
CA ARG A 176 13.92 -1.85 -15.82
C ARG A 176 14.96 -2.95 -16.00
N PRO A 177 14.95 -3.69 -17.11
CA PRO A 177 16.01 -4.64 -17.40
C PRO A 177 17.34 -3.91 -17.65
N LYS A 178 18.45 -4.65 -17.60
CA LYS A 178 19.71 -4.14 -18.14
C LYS A 178 19.58 -3.91 -19.64
N ALA A 179 20.39 -2.99 -20.17
CA ALA A 179 20.48 -2.80 -21.61
C ALA A 179 20.92 -4.12 -22.27
N PRO A 180 20.43 -4.44 -23.48
CA PRO A 180 20.91 -5.61 -24.20
C PRO A 180 22.39 -5.42 -24.56
N PRO A 181 23.17 -6.51 -24.67
CA PRO A 181 24.52 -6.43 -25.21
C PRO A 181 24.53 -5.82 -26.61
N THR A 182 25.52 -4.98 -26.88
CA THR A 182 25.70 -4.39 -28.22
C THR A 182 26.83 -5.11 -28.95
N ILE A 183 26.58 -5.47 -30.21
CA ILE A 183 27.59 -6.02 -31.11
C ILE A 183 28.17 -4.86 -31.92
N ALA A 184 29.50 -4.72 -31.91
CA ALA A 184 30.16 -3.70 -32.72
C ALA A 184 29.89 -3.93 -34.22
N PRO A 185 29.79 -2.87 -35.04
CA PRO A 185 29.60 -3.02 -36.48
C PRO A 185 30.67 -3.92 -37.11
N ILE A 186 30.23 -4.92 -37.87
CA ILE A 186 31.13 -5.81 -38.61
C ILE A 186 31.35 -5.20 -39.98
N SER A 187 32.61 -4.85 -40.29
CA SER A 187 32.97 -4.33 -41.60
C SER A 187 32.92 -5.42 -42.67
N ASN A 188 32.68 -5.02 -43.94
CA ASN A 188 32.80 -5.95 -45.07
C ASN A 188 34.20 -6.57 -45.11
N VAL A 189 34.27 -7.87 -45.38
CA VAL A 189 35.52 -8.63 -45.46
C VAL A 189 35.66 -9.22 -46.85
N SER A 190 36.83 -9.03 -47.46
CA SER A 190 37.21 -9.63 -48.74
C SER A 190 38.26 -10.71 -48.49
N ILE A 191 38.13 -11.88 -49.11
CA ILE A 191 39.09 -12.97 -48.97
C ILE A 191 39.43 -13.59 -50.33
N GLU A 192 40.69 -13.96 -50.52
CA GLU A 192 41.14 -14.68 -51.71
C GLU A 192 40.69 -16.15 -51.68
N SER A 193 40.41 -16.70 -52.87
CA SER A 193 40.01 -18.10 -53.02
C SER A 193 41.05 -19.05 -52.41
N GLY A 194 40.60 -19.94 -51.53
CA GLY A 194 41.45 -20.92 -50.85
C GLY A 194 42.20 -20.41 -49.62
N LYS A 195 41.97 -19.16 -49.18
CA LYS A 195 42.48 -18.64 -47.90
C LYS A 195 41.42 -18.71 -46.81
N SER A 196 41.86 -18.66 -45.54
CA SER A 196 40.99 -18.51 -44.36
C SER A 196 41.24 -17.15 -43.71
N GLN A 197 40.16 -16.48 -43.28
CA GLN A 197 40.22 -15.21 -42.58
C GLN A 197 39.45 -15.34 -41.26
N ASN A 198 40.11 -14.95 -40.17
CA ASN A 198 39.44 -14.84 -38.88
C ASN A 198 38.77 -13.46 -38.77
N ILE A 199 37.50 -13.46 -38.36
CA ILE A 199 36.75 -12.24 -38.04
C ILE A 199 36.58 -12.22 -36.52
N THR A 200 37.16 -11.22 -35.88
CA THR A 200 36.96 -11.00 -34.45
C THR A 200 35.67 -10.24 -34.25
N LEU A 201 34.75 -10.82 -33.48
CA LEU A 201 33.56 -10.14 -33.00
C LEU A 201 33.85 -9.58 -31.62
N THR A 202 33.48 -8.32 -31.40
CA THR A 202 33.51 -7.70 -30.08
C THR A 202 32.10 -7.32 -29.69
N ALA A 203 31.65 -7.83 -28.54
CA ALA A 203 30.40 -7.45 -27.92
C ALA A 203 30.69 -6.75 -26.59
N THR A 204 29.81 -5.85 -26.20
CA THR A 204 29.83 -5.20 -24.87
C THR A 204 28.50 -5.44 -24.20
N ASP A 205 28.51 -5.67 -22.88
CA ASP A 205 27.37 -5.85 -21.99
C ASP A 205 27.43 -4.81 -20.86
#